data_AF-A0A6P1BWX3-F1
#
_entry.id   AF-A0A6P1BWX3-F1
#
_cell.length_a   1.000
_cell.length_b   1.000
_cell.length_c   1.000
_cell.angle_alpha   90.00
_cell.angle_beta   90.00
_cell.angle_gamma   90.00
#
_symmetry.space_group_name_H-M   'P 1'
#
loop_
_entity.id
_entity.type
_entity.pdbx_description
1 polymer ?
#
loop_
_entity_poly.entity_id
_entity_poly.type
_entity_poly.pdbx_seq_one_letter_code
_entity_poly.pdbx_strand_id
1 'polypeptide(L)'
;MPEVGRGVVIPSATSQTLDIAIAAPSPSVLLADVTLDTLPGLAKRVSRAGKKVIVHADMLSGLHPNSAGLGFLKGHCGVDTIVSTNARVVETARRSHLRTIFRVFLLDSIALRT
;
A
#
# COMPACT_ATOMS: atom_id res chain seq x y z
N MET A 1 21.56 5.69 -16.94
CA MET A 1 20.14 5.87 -16.55
C MET A 1 20.06 7.18 -15.77
N PRO A 2 19.04 8.03 -15.95
CA PRO A 2 18.95 9.27 -15.20
C PRO A 2 18.86 8.96 -13.69
N GLU A 3 19.57 9.73 -12.86
CA GLU A 3 19.42 9.67 -11.41
C GLU A 3 18.00 10.09 -11.05
N VAL A 4 17.16 9.09 -10.84
CA VAL A 4 15.83 9.24 -10.29
C VAL A 4 15.98 9.78 -8.86
N GLY A 5 15.63 11.04 -8.63
CA GLY A 5 15.73 11.68 -7.33
C GLY A 5 15.06 10.88 -6.20
N ARG A 6 15.53 11.05 -4.96
CA ARG A 6 14.94 10.40 -3.78
C ARG A 6 13.42 10.59 -3.76
N GLY A 7 12.68 9.48 -3.80
CA GLY A 7 11.22 9.46 -3.71
C GLY A 7 10.44 9.56 -5.03
N VAL A 8 11.11 9.64 -6.19
CA VAL A 8 10.42 9.65 -7.49
C VAL A 8 9.82 8.28 -7.85
N VAL A 9 10.40 7.18 -7.35
CA VAL A 9 9.92 5.81 -7.57
C VAL A 9 9.49 5.16 -6.26
N ILE A 10 8.30 4.54 -6.26
CA ILE A 10 7.84 3.65 -5.18
C ILE A 10 7.94 2.21 -5.71
N PRO A 11 8.89 1.39 -5.21
CA PRO A 11 8.98 0.00 -5.63
C PRO A 11 7.74 -0.79 -5.16
N SER A 12 7.17 -1.59 -6.07
CA SER A 12 6.21 -2.63 -5.74
C SER A 12 6.96 -3.93 -5.47
N ALA A 13 6.71 -4.57 -4.34
CA ALA A 13 7.48 -5.72 -3.88
C ALA A 13 6.59 -6.86 -3.39
N THR A 14 6.94 -8.08 -3.80
CA THR A 14 6.46 -9.32 -3.18
C THR A 14 7.44 -9.78 -2.12
N SER A 15 7.17 -10.89 -1.45
CA SER A 15 8.12 -11.52 -0.51
C SER A 15 9.49 -11.80 -1.12
N GLN A 16 9.54 -12.13 -2.42
CA GLN A 16 10.76 -12.47 -3.16
C GLN A 16 11.63 -11.25 -3.49
N THR A 17 11.01 -10.10 -3.75
CA THR A 17 11.70 -8.88 -4.19
C THR A 17 11.87 -7.85 -3.08
N LEU A 18 11.42 -8.17 -1.86
CA LEU A 18 11.39 -7.24 -0.73
C LEU A 18 12.76 -6.66 -0.36
N ASP A 19 13.82 -7.48 -0.38
CA ASP A 19 15.16 -7.00 -0.02
C ASP A 19 15.69 -5.94 -0.99
N ILE A 20 15.38 -6.09 -2.29
CA ILE A 20 15.73 -5.11 -3.32
C ILE A 20 14.95 -3.82 -3.09
N ALA A 21 13.65 -3.90 -2.79
CA ALA A 21 12.80 -2.74 -2.53
C ALA A 21 13.20 -1.98 -1.25
N ILE A 22 13.64 -2.70 -0.21
CA ILE A 22 14.16 -2.12 1.03
C ILE A 22 15.53 -1.45 0.81
N ALA A 23 16.37 -1.97 -0.06
CA ALA A 23 17.65 -1.32 -0.39
C ALA A 23 17.49 -0.05 -1.24
N ALA A 24 16.38 0.09 -1.97
CA ALA A 24 16.14 1.24 -2.84
C ALA A 24 16.11 2.58 -2.07
N PRO A 25 16.48 3.71 -2.70
CA PRO A 25 16.48 5.03 -2.05
C PRO A 25 15.07 5.59 -1.79
N SER A 26 14.02 4.85 -2.12
CA SER A 26 12.63 5.26 -1.92
C SER A 26 12.25 5.29 -0.44
N PRO A 27 11.51 6.31 0.05
CA PRO A 27 11.02 6.36 1.43
C PRO A 27 9.85 5.40 1.71
N SER A 28 9.29 4.76 0.68
CA SER A 28 8.08 3.95 0.78
C SER A 28 8.21 2.67 -0.05
N VAL A 29 7.49 1.62 0.32
CA VAL A 29 7.37 0.37 -0.45
C VAL A 29 5.90 0.01 -0.57
N LEU A 30 5.45 -0.32 -1.79
CA LEU A 30 4.15 -0.93 -2.03
C LEU A 30 4.29 -2.44 -1.91
N LEU A 31 3.65 -3.03 -0.91
CA LEU A 31 3.60 -4.48 -0.77
C LEU A 31 2.50 -5.03 -1.68
N ALA A 32 2.89 -5.95 -2.56
CA ALA A 32 2.03 -6.67 -3.48
C ALA A 32 1.92 -8.14 -3.07
N ASP A 33 0.83 -8.79 -3.49
CA ASP A 33 0.57 -10.21 -3.23
C ASP A 33 0.64 -10.57 -1.74
N VAL A 34 -0.04 -9.75 -0.92
CA VAL A 34 -0.09 -9.92 0.53
C VAL A 34 -1.41 -10.49 1.00
N THR A 35 -1.31 -11.30 2.04
CA THR A 35 -2.42 -11.94 2.74
C THR A 35 -2.41 -11.49 4.20
N LEU A 36 -3.50 -11.75 4.93
CA LEU A 36 -3.61 -11.40 6.36
C LEU A 36 -2.44 -11.96 7.20
N ASP A 37 -1.98 -13.17 6.90
CA ASP A 37 -0.89 -13.86 7.62
C ASP A 37 0.51 -13.36 7.23
N THR A 38 0.73 -13.02 5.95
CA THR A 38 2.05 -12.60 5.47
C THR A 38 2.33 -11.11 5.70
N LEU A 39 1.30 -10.26 5.63
CA LEU A 39 1.46 -8.81 5.71
C LEU A 39 2.19 -8.34 6.98
N PRO A 40 1.87 -8.78 8.21
CA PRO A 40 2.52 -8.28 9.42
C PRO A 40 4.04 -8.48 9.39
N GLY A 41 4.51 -9.62 8.89
CA GLY A 41 5.93 -9.92 8.76
C GLY A 41 6.64 -9.03 7.74
N LEU A 42 6.05 -8.88 6.55
CA LEU A 42 6.59 -8.05 5.47
C LEU A 42 6.60 -6.56 5.84
N ALA A 43 5.48 -6.05 6.38
CA ALA A 43 5.36 -4.67 6.82
C ALA A 43 6.36 -4.32 7.92
N LYS A 44 6.61 -5.24 8.87
CA LYS A 44 7.62 -5.07 9.92
C LYS A 44 9.03 -4.95 9.34
N ARG A 45 9.39 -5.70 8.29
CA ARG A 45 10.69 -5.59 7.62
C ARG A 45 10.85 -4.21 6.95
N VAL A 46 9.83 -3.73 6.24
CA VAL A 46 9.82 -2.40 5.62
C VAL A 46 9.94 -1.29 6.67
N SER A 47 9.16 -1.38 7.74
CA SER A 47 9.16 -0.40 8.84
C SER A 47 10.52 -0.34 9.55
N ARG A 48 11.14 -1.50 9.82
CA ARG A 48 12.50 -1.58 10.40
C ARG A 48 13.58 -0.94 9.54
N ALA A 49 13.38 -0.90 8.23
CA ALA A 49 14.26 -0.18 7.31
C ALA A 49 13.96 1.34 7.25
N GLY A 50 13.10 1.85 8.13
CA GLY A 50 12.71 3.26 8.18
C GLY A 50 11.80 3.70 7.03
N LYS A 51 11.18 2.76 6.30
CA LYS A 51 10.33 3.05 5.15
C LYS A 51 8.85 2.93 5.48
N LYS A 52 8.05 3.64 4.70
CA LYS A 52 6.59 3.67 4.79
C LYS A 52 5.96 2.48 4.05
N VAL A 53 4.96 1.86 4.67
CA VAL A 53 4.27 0.69 4.13
C VAL A 53 3.02 1.13 3.38
N ILE A 54 2.92 0.75 2.11
CA ILE A 54 1.75 0.97 1.26
C ILE A 54 1.14 -0.39 0.91
N VAL A 55 -0.19 -0.52 1.00
CA VAL A 55 -0.92 -1.75 0.68
C VAL A 55 -2.13 -1.45 -0.20
N HIS A 56 -2.39 -2.31 -1.18
CA HIS A 56 -3.65 -2.29 -1.92
C HIS A 56 -4.73 -3.06 -1.17
N ALA A 57 -5.67 -2.36 -0.53
CA ALA A 57 -6.66 -2.96 0.34
C ALA A 57 -7.58 -3.96 -0.39
N ASP A 58 -7.96 -3.66 -1.64
CA ASP A 58 -8.87 -4.55 -2.39
C ASP A 58 -8.21 -5.86 -2.83
N MET A 59 -6.88 -5.96 -2.76
CA MET A 59 -6.12 -7.15 -3.17
C MET A 59 -5.59 -7.93 -1.95
N LEU A 60 -5.88 -7.49 -0.72
CA LEU A 60 -5.44 -8.18 0.47
C LEU A 60 -6.39 -9.34 0.79
N SER A 61 -5.88 -10.57 0.71
CA SER A 61 -6.69 -11.76 1.03
C SER A 61 -6.83 -11.97 2.53
N GLY A 62 -8.03 -12.39 2.97
CA GLY A 62 -8.32 -12.72 4.36
C GLY A 62 -8.72 -11.55 5.26
N LEU A 63 -8.82 -10.32 4.73
CA LEU A 63 -9.28 -9.16 5.49
C LEU A 63 -10.22 -8.29 4.66
N HIS A 64 -11.40 -8.01 5.20
CA HIS A 64 -12.32 -7.08 4.55
C HIS A 64 -11.93 -5.61 4.87
N PRO A 65 -11.88 -4.70 3.89
CA PRO A 65 -11.43 -3.32 4.08
C PRO A 65 -12.54 -2.40 4.65
N ASN A 66 -13.19 -2.84 5.74
CA ASN A 66 -14.09 -2.01 6.53
C ASN A 66 -13.31 -1.23 7.61
N SER A 67 -14.02 -0.44 8.43
CA SER A 67 -13.40 0.35 9.51
C SER A 67 -12.50 -0.49 10.43
N ALA A 68 -12.95 -1.67 10.85
CA ALA A 68 -12.19 -2.57 11.70
C ALA A 68 -10.95 -3.14 11.00
N GLY A 69 -11.09 -3.60 9.75
CA GLY A 69 -9.97 -4.10 8.95
C GLY A 69 -8.91 -3.03 8.69
N LEU A 70 -9.32 -1.81 8.34
CA LEU A 70 -8.41 -0.67 8.17
C LEU A 70 -7.74 -0.26 9.50
N GLY A 71 -8.49 -0.30 10.61
CA GLY A 71 -7.95 -0.13 11.95
C GLY A 71 -6.89 -1.18 12.29
N PHE A 72 -7.14 -2.44 11.93
CA PHE A 72 -6.17 -3.52 12.09
C PHE A 72 -4.89 -3.28 11.27
N LEU A 73 -5.04 -2.92 9.99
CA LEU A 73 -3.89 -2.62 9.12
C LEU A 73 -3.02 -1.49 9.70
N LYS A 74 -3.64 -0.45 10.24
CA LYS A 74 -2.92 0.66 10.85
C LYS A 74 -2.27 0.27 12.18
N GLY A 75 -3.05 -0.26 13.11
CA GLY A 75 -2.63 -0.47 14.50
C GLY A 75 -1.74 -1.71 14.70
N HIS A 76 -2.00 -2.78 13.96
CA HIS A 76 -1.33 -4.06 14.14
C HIS A 76 -0.31 -4.37 13.04
N CYS A 77 -0.55 -3.95 11.80
CA CYS A 77 0.38 -4.20 10.70
C CYS A 77 1.34 -3.03 10.43
N GLY A 78 1.07 -1.83 10.96
CA GLY A 78 1.90 -0.65 10.70
C GLY A 78 1.80 -0.13 9.26
N VAL A 79 0.65 -0.35 8.60
CA VAL A 79 0.39 0.21 7.26
C VAL A 79 0.21 1.72 7.37
N ASP A 80 0.94 2.48 6.54
CA ASP A 80 0.85 3.95 6.51
C ASP A 80 -0.15 4.45 5.47
N THR A 81 -0.24 3.76 4.33
CA THR A 81 -1.01 4.20 3.14
C THR A 81 -1.82 3.07 2.52
N ILE A 82 -3.07 3.36 2.20
CA ILE A 82 -3.97 2.44 1.50
C ILE A 82 -4.16 2.88 0.05
N VAL A 83 -4.04 1.93 -0.87
CA VAL A 83 -4.48 2.05 -2.27
C VAL A 83 -5.79 1.29 -2.41
N SER A 84 -6.79 1.89 -3.06
CA SER A 84 -8.04 1.21 -3.40
C SER A 84 -8.70 1.85 -4.62
N THR A 85 -9.43 1.06 -5.39
CA THR A 85 -10.32 1.53 -6.47
C THR A 85 -11.74 1.82 -5.96
N ASN A 86 -12.03 1.55 -4.68
CA ASN A 86 -13.32 1.76 -4.06
C ASN A 86 -13.32 3.07 -3.24
N ALA A 87 -14.10 4.06 -3.70
CA ALA A 87 -14.18 5.37 -3.06
C ALA A 87 -14.64 5.29 -1.59
N ARG A 88 -15.51 4.34 -1.23
CA ARG A 88 -15.97 4.16 0.16
C ARG A 88 -14.86 3.63 1.06
N VAL A 89 -14.01 2.74 0.54
CA VAL A 89 -12.83 2.23 1.26
C VAL A 89 -11.83 3.36 1.48
N VAL A 90 -11.57 4.18 0.45
CA VAL A 90 -10.72 5.37 0.56
C VAL A 90 -11.26 6.33 1.62
N GLU A 91 -12.55 6.64 1.60
CA GLU A 91 -13.16 7.52 2.60
C GLU A 91 -13.04 6.95 4.02
N THR A 92 -13.33 5.65 4.18
CA THR A 92 -13.19 4.96 5.46
C THR A 92 -11.74 4.98 5.96
N ALA A 93 -10.77 4.75 5.08
CA ALA A 93 -9.34 4.77 5.42
C ALA A 93 -8.88 6.16 5.86
N ARG A 94 -9.37 7.24 5.21
CA ARG A 94 -9.13 8.61 5.66
C ARG A 94 -9.66 8.86 7.07
N ARG A 95 -10.88 8.39 7.38
CA ARG A 95 -11.46 8.49 8.73
C ARG A 95 -10.66 7.69 9.76
N SER A 96 -10.04 6.58 9.36
CA SER A 96 -9.10 5.81 10.19
C SER A 96 -7.68 6.40 10.23
N HIS A 97 -7.49 7.64 9.76
CA HIS A 97 -6.22 8.37 9.75
C HIS A 97 -5.10 7.63 8.99
N LEU A 98 -5.43 6.91 7.93
CA LEU A 98 -4.49 6.37 6.95
C LEU A 98 -4.33 7.38 5.81
N ARG A 99 -3.13 7.43 5.21
CA ARG A 99 -2.99 8.09 3.91
C ARG A 99 -3.69 7.24 2.86
N THR A 100 -4.19 7.87 1.81
CA THR A 100 -5.00 7.18 0.81
C THR A 100 -4.62 7.56 -0.60
N ILE A 101 -4.57 6.57 -1.48
CA ILE A 101 -4.42 6.71 -2.92
C ILE A 101 -5.65 6.06 -3.56
N PHE A 102 -6.40 6.83 -4.34
CA PHE A 102 -7.50 6.30 -5.14
C PHE A 102 -6.96 5.85 -6.50
N ARG A 103 -7.08 4.56 -6.79
CA ARG A 103 -6.62 3.97 -8.06
C ARG A 103 -7.76 4.05 -9.07
N VAL A 104 -7.46 4.58 -10.25
CA VAL A 104 -8.39 4.64 -11.38
C VAL A 104 -7.82 3.79 -12.52
N PHE A 105 -8.68 3.03 -13.20
CA PHE A 105 -8.35 2.37 -14.45
C PHE A 105 -8.79 3.25 -15.61
N LEU A 106 -7.85 3.99 -16.19
CA LEU A 106 -8.12 4.86 -17.33
C LEU A 106 -8.05 4.07 -18.64
N LEU A 107 -9.06 3.24 -18.90
CA LEU A 107 -9.11 2.35 -20.07
C LEU A 107 -9.55 3.10 -21.33
N ASP A 108 -10.51 4.02 -21.18
CA ASP A 108 -11.11 4.79 -22.26
C ASP A 108 -11.65 6.13 -21.73
N SER A 109 -12.30 6.89 -22.61
CA SER A 109 -12.86 8.20 -22.27
C SER A 109 -14.15 8.13 -21.43
N ILE A 110 -14.80 6.97 -21.33
CA ILE A 110 -15.96 6.76 -20.46
C ILE A 110 -15.46 6.57 -19.02
N ALA A 111 -14.41 5.78 -18.83
CA ALA A 111 -13.76 5.60 -17.53
C ALA A 111 -13.23 6.91 -16.95
N LEU A 112 -12.84 7.88 -17.78
CA LEU A 112 -12.43 9.22 -17.33
C LEU A 112 -13.58 10.06 -16.76
N ARG A 113 -14.83 9.79 -17.17
CA ARG A 113 -16.01 10.62 -16.82
C ARG A 113 -16.77 10.11 -15.61
N THR A 114 -16.33 9.02 -15.00
CA THR A 114 -16.98 8.32 -13.88
C THR A 114 -16.12 8.44 -12.63
#